data_AF-A0A1C5NYZ0-F1
#
_entry.id   AF-A0A1C5NYZ0-F1
#
_cell.length_a   1.000
_cell.length_b   1.000
_cell.length_c   1.000
_cell.angle_alpha   90.00
_cell.angle_beta   90.00
_cell.angle_gamma   90.00
#
_symmetry.space_group_name_H-M   'P 1'
#
loop_
_entity.id
_entity.type
_entity.pdbx_description
1 polymer ?
#
loop_
_entity_poly.entity_id
_entity_poly.type
_entity_poly.pdbx_seq_one_letter_code
_entity_poly.pdbx_strand_id
1 'polypeptide(L)'
;MKPFTCGALCELSNNVVEKLASKYSNVEKEVTEVMGGKVLNYRSKEIYLEGCAFGREEGQKESIAQLVTRKYQLGDSPEKIAKDLLMSEEEVEEILGKTTGSQQ
;
A
#
# COMPACT_ATOMS: atom_id res chain seq x y z
N MET A 1 -2.90 -31.02 63.86
CA MET A 1 -2.57 -30.39 62.55
C MET A 1 -1.42 -31.18 61.95
N LYS A 2 -1.55 -31.74 60.74
CA LYS A 2 -0.39 -32.35 60.06
C LYS A 2 0.56 -31.22 59.66
N PRO A 3 1.86 -31.29 59.94
CA PRO A 3 2.78 -30.26 59.51
C PRO A 3 2.85 -30.28 57.98
N PHE A 4 2.48 -29.17 57.34
CA PHE A 4 2.81 -28.98 55.93
C PHE A 4 4.32 -28.79 55.86
N THR A 5 4.99 -29.66 55.12
CA THR A 5 6.43 -29.52 54.88
C THR A 5 6.66 -28.27 54.04
N CYS A 6 7.79 -27.58 54.25
CA CYS A 6 8.16 -26.40 53.48
C CYS A 6 8.07 -26.66 51.96
N GLY A 7 8.41 -27.87 51.51
CA GLY A 7 8.26 -28.28 50.11
C GLY A 7 6.82 -28.22 49.58
N ALA A 8 5.83 -28.66 50.37
CA ALA A 8 4.42 -28.61 49.95
C ALA A 8 3.91 -27.16 49.86
N LEU A 9 4.39 -26.26 50.73
CA LEU A 9 4.08 -24.84 50.65
C LEU A 9 4.73 -24.19 49.42
N CYS A 10 6.00 -24.50 49.14
CA CYS A 10 6.69 -24.00 47.95
C CYS A 10 6.01 -24.47 46.64
N GLU A 11 5.57 -25.73 46.58
CA GLU A 11 4.88 -26.28 45.40
C GLU A 11 3.53 -25.61 45.16
N LEU A 12 2.75 -25.38 46.24
CA LEU A 12 1.49 -24.63 46.15
C LEU A 12 1.72 -23.18 45.73
N SER A 13 2.73 -22.50 46.28
CA SER A 13 3.10 -21.14 45.87
C SER A 13 3.50 -21.07 44.41
N ASN A 14 4.31 -22.03 43.93
CA ASN A 14 4.73 -22.09 42.53
C ASN A 14 3.54 -22.33 41.58
N ASN A 15 2.61 -23.22 41.92
CA ASN A 15 1.40 -23.46 41.11
C ASN A 15 0.52 -22.22 40.98
N VAL A 16 0.39 -21.44 42.07
CA VAL A 16 -0.35 -20.17 42.06
C VAL A 16 0.34 -19.17 41.15
N VAL A 17 1.65 -18.99 41.27
CA VAL A 17 2.44 -18.08 40.42
C VAL A 17 2.33 -18.46 38.94
N GLU A 18 2.45 -19.74 38.61
CA GLU A 18 2.35 -20.24 37.23
C GLU A 18 0.95 -20.00 36.62
N LYS A 19 -0.11 -20.20 37.40
CA LYS A 19 -1.50 -19.92 36.98
C LYS A 19 -1.77 -18.43 36.80
N LEU A 20 -1.17 -17.58 37.63
CA LEU A 20 -1.26 -16.13 37.46
C LEU A 20 -0.53 -15.70 36.18
N ALA A 21 0.71 -16.15 35.99
CA ALA A 21 1.50 -15.83 34.80
C ALA A 21 0.82 -16.28 33.51
N SER A 22 0.30 -17.51 33.46
CA SER A 22 -0.38 -18.06 32.28
C SER A 22 -1.69 -17.34 31.94
N LYS A 23 -2.44 -16.84 32.94
CA LYS A 23 -3.63 -16.01 32.68
C LYS A 23 -3.25 -14.70 32.00
N TYR A 24 -2.23 -14.00 32.49
CA TYR A 24 -1.82 -12.73 31.91
C TYR A 24 -1.24 -12.90 30.49
N SER A 25 -0.43 -13.94 30.25
CA SER A 25 0.10 -14.22 28.91
C SER A 25 -0.99 -14.58 27.91
N ASN A 26 -2.02 -15.32 28.34
CA ASN A 26 -3.15 -15.66 27.48
C ASN A 26 -3.98 -14.43 27.14
N VAL A 27 -4.26 -13.57 28.13
CA VAL A 27 -4.97 -12.30 27.92
C VAL A 27 -4.18 -11.37 27.00
N GLU A 28 -2.86 -11.23 27.17
CA GLU A 28 -2.03 -10.41 26.29
C GLU A 28 -2.07 -10.92 24.84
N LYS A 29 -1.97 -12.24 24.65
CA LYS A 29 -2.06 -12.86 23.33
C LYS A 29 -3.43 -12.68 22.68
N GLU A 30 -4.51 -12.93 23.41
CA GLU A 30 -5.89 -12.75 22.94
C GLU A 30 -6.20 -11.29 22.63
N VAL A 31 -5.78 -10.35 23.49
CA VAL A 31 -5.96 -8.91 23.27
C VAL A 31 -5.16 -8.46 22.05
N THR A 32 -3.94 -8.95 21.84
CA THR A 32 -3.13 -8.61 20.66
C THR A 32 -3.79 -9.08 19.34
N GLU A 33 -4.45 -10.24 19.37
CA GLU A 33 -5.19 -10.76 18.22
C GLU A 33 -6.50 -9.98 17.98
N VAL A 34 -7.26 -9.68 19.03
CA VAL A 34 -8.55 -8.96 18.96
C VAL A 34 -8.38 -7.47 18.66
N MET A 35 -7.34 -6.83 19.18
CA MET A 35 -7.01 -5.41 18.93
C MET A 35 -6.43 -5.15 17.52
N GLY A 36 -6.42 -6.16 16.64
CA GLY A 36 -6.11 -5.94 15.22
C GLY A 36 -4.62 -5.93 14.90
N GLY A 37 -3.79 -6.63 15.67
CA GLY A 37 -2.36 -6.83 15.36
C GLY A 37 -2.10 -7.59 14.06
N LYS A 38 -3.12 -8.21 13.46
CA LYS A 38 -3.04 -8.71 12.09
C LYS A 38 -3.30 -7.55 11.15
N VAL A 39 -2.22 -6.91 10.67
CA VAL A 39 -2.27 -6.03 9.49
C VAL A 39 -3.15 -6.72 8.46
N LEU A 40 -4.31 -6.13 8.15
CA LEU A 40 -5.22 -6.62 7.12
C LEU A 40 -4.49 -6.55 5.77
N ASN A 41 -3.69 -7.56 5.45
CA ASN A 41 -3.17 -7.76 4.11
C ASN A 41 -4.23 -8.51 3.31
N TYR A 42 -5.42 -7.90 3.24
CA TYR A 42 -6.47 -8.40 2.37
C TYR A 42 -6.12 -8.03 0.93
N ARG A 43 -6.47 -8.92 0.00
CA ARG A 43 -6.35 -8.67 -1.43
C ARG A 43 -6.92 -7.33 -1.86
N SER A 44 -7.96 -6.85 -1.16
CA SER A 44 -8.55 -5.51 -1.37
C SER A 44 -7.59 -4.35 -1.12
N LYS A 45 -6.68 -4.45 -0.14
CA LYS A 45 -5.67 -3.41 0.14
C LYS A 45 -4.63 -3.35 -0.98
N GLU A 46 -4.22 -4.52 -1.49
CA GLU A 46 -3.33 -4.61 -2.65
C GLU A 46 -3.99 -3.98 -3.88
N ILE A 47 -5.23 -4.36 -4.19
CA ILE A 47 -5.99 -3.80 -5.32
C ILE A 47 -6.15 -2.27 -5.19
N TYR A 48 -6.42 -1.75 -4.00
CA TYR A 48 -6.52 -0.29 -3.80
C TYR A 48 -5.19 0.42 -4.08
N LEU A 49 -4.08 -0.12 -3.57
CA LEU A 49 -2.76 0.48 -3.78
C LEU A 49 -2.32 0.38 -5.26
N GLU A 50 -2.57 -0.77 -5.90
CA GLU A 50 -2.36 -0.98 -7.34
C GLU A 50 -3.19 0.03 -8.16
N GLY A 51 -4.48 0.18 -7.83
CA GLY A 51 -5.38 1.14 -8.48
C GLY A 51 -4.93 2.59 -8.30
N CYS A 52 -4.46 2.97 -7.11
CA CYS A 52 -3.91 4.32 -6.86
C CYS A 52 -2.58 4.58 -7.58
N ALA A 53 -1.76 3.55 -7.79
CA ALA A 53 -0.53 3.69 -8.59
C ALA A 53 -0.88 3.83 -10.07
N PHE A 54 -1.72 2.94 -10.59
CA PHE A 54 -2.17 2.94 -11.98
C PHE A 54 -2.88 4.24 -12.36
N GLY A 55 -3.82 4.72 -11.52
CA GLY A 55 -4.52 5.97 -11.79
C GLY A 55 -3.61 7.21 -11.79
N ARG A 56 -2.52 7.20 -11.03
CA ARG A 56 -1.52 8.28 -11.08
C ARG A 56 -0.71 8.23 -12.36
N GLU A 57 -0.32 7.05 -12.82
CA GLU A 57 0.43 6.86 -14.04
C GLU A 57 -0.40 7.24 -15.28
N GLU A 58 -1.64 6.74 -15.38
CA GLU A 58 -2.54 7.06 -16.48
C GLU A 58 -2.92 8.54 -16.48
N GLY A 59 -3.18 9.14 -15.31
CA GLY A 59 -3.45 10.58 -15.22
C GLY A 59 -2.27 11.45 -15.66
N GLN A 60 -1.03 11.01 -15.40
CA GLN A 60 0.16 11.70 -15.91
C GLN A 60 0.27 11.57 -17.43
N LYS A 61 0.05 10.36 -18.00
CA LYS A 61 0.06 10.14 -19.45
C LYS A 61 -1.02 10.98 -20.16
N GLU A 62 -2.24 11.01 -19.64
CA GLU A 62 -3.32 11.83 -20.18
C GLU A 62 -2.99 13.33 -20.11
N SER A 63 -2.41 13.79 -19.01
CA SER A 63 -2.00 15.19 -18.86
C SER A 63 -0.90 15.58 -19.86
N ILE A 64 0.09 14.71 -20.06
CA ILE A 64 1.15 14.91 -21.06
C ILE A 64 0.54 14.94 -22.46
N ALA A 65 -0.36 14.00 -22.77
CA ALA A 65 -1.02 13.96 -24.07
C ALA A 65 -1.80 15.26 -24.35
N GLN A 66 -2.57 15.75 -23.38
CA GLN A 66 -3.27 17.03 -23.50
C GLN A 66 -2.32 18.21 -23.71
N LEU A 67 -1.18 18.24 -23.02
CA LEU A 67 -0.17 19.28 -23.18
C LEU A 67 0.47 19.26 -24.57
N VAL A 68 0.82 18.07 -25.07
CA VAL A 68 1.35 17.87 -26.43
C VAL A 68 0.34 18.36 -27.47
N THR A 69 -0.92 17.91 -27.40
CA THR A 69 -1.97 18.34 -28.33
C THR A 69 -2.19 19.85 -28.28
N ARG A 70 -2.19 20.46 -27.08
CA ARG A 70 -2.38 21.90 -26.92
C ARG A 70 -1.22 22.70 -27.51
N LYS A 71 0.03 22.30 -27.26
CA LYS A 71 1.20 22.96 -27.86
C LYS A 71 1.22 22.85 -29.37
N TYR A 72 0.84 21.69 -29.89
CA TYR A 72 0.72 21.46 -31.33
C TYR A 72 -0.36 22.36 -31.96
N GLN A 73 -1.54 22.48 -31.33
CA GLN A 73 -2.60 23.40 -31.77
C GLN A 73 -2.19 24.88 -31.72
N LEU A 74 -1.25 25.24 -30.84
CA LEU A 74 -0.67 26.58 -30.76
C LEU A 74 0.40 26.84 -31.84
N GLY A 75 0.73 25.85 -32.65
CA GLY A 75 1.64 25.97 -33.79
C GLY A 75 3.11 25.63 -33.49
N ASP A 76 3.41 25.01 -32.35
CA ASP A 76 4.76 24.51 -32.08
C ASP A 76 5.06 23.25 -32.92
N SER A 77 6.30 23.14 -33.44
CA SER A 77 6.72 21.94 -34.16
C SER A 77 6.94 20.75 -33.22
N PRO A 78 6.79 19.50 -33.69
CA PRO A 78 7.06 18.31 -32.90
C PRO A 78 8.46 18.30 -32.26
N GLU A 79 9.49 18.78 -32.95
CA GLU A 79 10.86 18.83 -32.41
C GLU A 79 10.97 19.78 -31.21
N LYS A 80 10.27 20.93 -31.29
CA LYS A 80 10.25 21.91 -30.20
C LYS A 80 9.48 21.37 -28.99
N ILE A 81 8.38 20.67 -29.22
CA ILE A 81 7.58 20.03 -28.16
C ILE A 81 8.39 18.93 -27.47
N ALA A 82 9.05 18.07 -28.25
CA ALA A 82 9.90 16.99 -27.75
C ALA A 82 11.00 17.55 -26.83
N LYS A 83 11.67 18.62 -27.28
CA LYS A 83 12.72 19.29 -26.51
C LYS A 83 12.19 19.95 -25.22
N ASP A 84 11.04 20.61 -25.29
CA ASP A 84 10.43 21.26 -24.14
C ASP A 84 9.93 20.28 -23.07
N LEU A 85 9.43 19.12 -23.50
CA LEU A 85 8.89 18.08 -22.62
C LEU A 85 9.92 17.00 -22.26
N LEU A 86 11.16 17.14 -22.76
CA LEU A 86 12.27 16.18 -22.56
C LEU A 86 11.89 14.75 -22.96
N MET A 87 11.22 14.61 -24.11
CA MET A 87 10.78 13.35 -24.71
C MET A 87 11.30 13.23 -26.14
N SER A 88 11.15 12.07 -26.76
CA SER A 88 11.56 11.88 -28.16
C SER A 88 10.51 12.43 -29.14
N GLU A 89 10.94 12.73 -30.36
CA GLU A 89 10.03 13.13 -31.44
C GLU A 89 9.04 12.00 -31.78
N GLU A 90 9.50 10.74 -31.71
CA GLU A 90 8.69 9.54 -31.92
C GLU A 90 7.54 9.45 -30.90
N GLU A 91 7.80 9.75 -29.63
CA GLU A 91 6.78 9.76 -28.56
C GLU A 91 5.73 10.86 -28.79
N VAL A 92 6.16 12.04 -29.25
CA VAL A 92 5.27 13.14 -29.60
C VAL A 92 4.35 12.76 -30.78
N GLU A 93 4.92 12.15 -31.82
CA GLU A 93 4.14 11.71 -32.99
C GLU A 93 3.15 10.59 -32.64
N GLU A 94 3.54 9.65 -31.78
CA GLU A 94 2.66 8.57 -31.32
C GLU A 94 1.45 9.14 -30.55
N ILE A 95 1.68 10.12 -29.67
CA ILE A 95 0.62 10.80 -28.92
C ILE A 95 -0.33 11.55 -29.87
N LEU A 96 0.22 12.31 -30.82
CA LEU A 96 -0.57 13.06 -31.80
C LEU A 96 -1.40 12.10 -32.68
N GLY A 97 -0.80 11.00 -33.14
CA GLY A 97 -1.46 9.97 -33.94
C GLY A 97 -2.64 9.31 -33.23
N LYS A 98 -2.50 9.03 -31.92
CA LYS A 98 -3.60 8.50 -31.10
C LYS A 98 -4.75 9.50 -30.96
N THR A 99 -4.46 10.79 -30.77
CA THR A 99 -5.52 11.82 -30.66
C THR A 99 -6.26 12.09 -31.97
N THR A 100 -5.61 11.93 -33.14
CA THR A 100 -6.28 12.09 -34.44
C THR A 100 -7.13 10.90 -34.85
N GLY A 101 -6.93 9.72 -34.24
CA GLY A 101 -7.70 8.50 -34.54
C GLY A 101 -9.07 8.41 -33.87
N SER A 102 -9.39 9.29 -32.91
CA SER A 102 -10.67 9.28 -32.18
C SER A 102 -11.75 10.22 -32.75
N GLN A 103 -11.50 10.85 -33.90
CA GLN A 103 -12.52 11.57 -34.67
C GLN A 103 -12.98 10.74 -35.87
N GLN A 104 -13.70 9.64 -35.64
CA GLN A 104 -14.51 8.98 -36.67
C GLN A 104 -15.78 8.38 -36.09
#